data_AF-Q7XYS7-F1
#
_entry.id   AF-Q7XYS7-F1
#
_cell.length_a   1.000
_cell.length_b   1.000
_cell.length_c   1.000
_cell.angle_alpha   90.00
_cell.angle_beta   90.00
_cell.angle_gamma   90.00
#
_symmetry.space_group_name_H-M   'P 1'
#
loop_
_entity.id
_entity.type
_entity.pdbx_description
1 polymer ?
#
loop_
_entity_poly.entity_id
_entity_poly.type
_entity_poly.pdbx_seq_one_letter_code
_entity_poly.pdbx_strand_id
1 'polypeptide(L)'
;VTWTSGLPLALEVIGSNLFGKSIKEWESAIKQYQRIPNKEILKILKVSFDALEEEEKSVFLDITCCLKGYKCREIEDILHSLYDNCMKYHIGVLVDKSLIQISDDRVTLHDLIENMGKEIDRQKSPKETGKRRRLWLLKDIIQVLKDNSGTSEVKIICLDFPISDKQETIEWNGNAFKEMKNLKALIIRNGILSQGPNYLPESLRILEWHRHPSHCLPSDFDTTNLAIRDLE
;
A
#
# COMPACT_ATOMS: atom_id res chain seq x y z
N VAL A 1 -18.66 1.59 -16.74
CA VAL A 1 -19.26 0.59 -15.83
C VAL A 1 -18.20 -0.19 -15.06
N THR A 2 -17.16 -0.70 -15.71
CA THR A 2 -16.05 -1.42 -15.05
C THR A 2 -15.33 -0.60 -13.98
N TRP A 3 -15.05 0.69 -14.22
CA TRP A 3 -14.38 1.54 -13.21
C TRP A 3 -15.18 1.75 -11.92
N THR A 4 -16.51 1.83 -12.01
CA THR A 4 -17.38 1.91 -10.83
C THR A 4 -17.71 0.53 -10.25
N SER A 5 -17.27 -0.54 -10.93
CA SER A 5 -17.59 -1.94 -10.61
C SER A 5 -19.09 -2.16 -10.35
N GLY A 6 -19.94 -1.40 -11.05
CA GLY A 6 -21.40 -1.51 -10.94
C GLY A 6 -22.03 -0.85 -9.72
N LEU A 7 -21.29 -0.13 -8.86
CA LEU A 7 -21.88 0.62 -7.75
C LEU A 7 -22.87 1.68 -8.27
N PRO A 8 -24.19 1.55 -8.01
CA PRO A 8 -25.20 2.41 -8.62
C PRO A 8 -24.98 3.89 -8.33
N LEU A 9 -24.60 4.22 -7.10
CA LEU A 9 -24.36 5.59 -6.67
C LEU A 9 -23.10 6.20 -7.32
N ALA A 10 -22.05 5.40 -7.52
CA ALA A 10 -20.87 5.85 -8.27
C ALA A 10 -21.20 6.08 -9.75
N LEU A 11 -22.08 5.27 -10.33
CA LEU A 11 -22.59 5.47 -11.69
C LEU A 11 -23.42 6.75 -11.82
N GLU A 12 -24.27 7.04 -10.84
CA GLU A 12 -25.11 8.24 -10.82
C GLU A 12 -24.27 9.52 -10.74
N VAL A 13 -23.30 9.57 -9.82
CA VAL A 13 -22.39 10.73 -9.66
C VAL A 13 -21.58 10.98 -10.92
N ILE A 14 -21.05 9.93 -11.56
CA ILE A 14 -20.28 10.07 -12.80
C ILE A 14 -21.19 10.45 -13.96
N GLY A 15 -22.34 9.79 -14.11
CA GLY A 15 -23.31 10.07 -15.16
C GLY A 15 -23.76 11.53 -15.13
N SER A 16 -24.03 12.05 -13.93
CA SER A 16 -24.39 13.46 -13.72
C SER A 16 -23.25 14.41 -14.09
N ASN A 17 -22.01 14.10 -13.68
CA ASN A 17 -20.84 14.94 -13.99
C ASN A 17 -20.46 14.96 -15.49
N LEU A 18 -20.74 13.86 -16.21
CA LEU A 18 -20.40 13.71 -17.63
C LEU A 18 -21.56 14.12 -18.56
N PHE A 19 -22.74 14.40 -18.02
CA PHE A 19 -23.91 14.78 -18.80
C PHE A 19 -23.64 16.04 -19.64
N GLY A 20 -23.94 15.96 -20.94
CA GLY A 20 -23.73 17.07 -21.89
C GLY A 20 -22.27 17.34 -22.29
N LYS A 21 -21.31 16.52 -21.85
CA LYS A 21 -19.89 16.63 -22.24
C LYS A 21 -19.58 15.84 -23.51
N SER A 22 -18.54 16.25 -24.23
CA SER A 22 -18.04 15.55 -25.41
C SER A 22 -17.29 14.26 -25.05
N ILE A 23 -17.15 13.35 -26.02
CA ILE A 23 -16.39 12.09 -25.85
C ILE A 23 -14.95 12.35 -25.37
N LYS A 24 -14.28 13.38 -25.92
CA LYS A 24 -12.92 13.75 -25.50
C LYS A 24 -12.87 14.21 -24.04
N GLU A 25 -13.87 14.95 -23.59
CA GLU A 25 -13.99 15.35 -22.18
C GLU A 25 -14.26 14.15 -21.27
N TRP A 26 -15.06 13.17 -21.72
CA TRP A 26 -15.29 11.93 -20.98
C TRP A 26 -14.00 11.13 -20.78
N GLU A 27 -13.23 10.92 -21.85
CA GLU A 27 -11.94 10.21 -21.76
C GLU A 27 -10.96 10.91 -20.81
N SER A 28 -10.92 12.25 -20.86
CA SER A 28 -10.10 13.06 -19.95
C SER A 28 -10.56 12.92 -18.50
N ALA A 29 -11.86 13.03 -18.24
CA ALA A 29 -12.44 12.93 -16.90
C ALA A 29 -12.26 11.52 -16.30
N ILE A 30 -12.43 10.46 -17.09
CA ILE A 30 -12.20 9.07 -16.63
C ILE A 30 -10.73 8.88 -16.24
N LYS A 31 -9.78 9.36 -17.06
CA LYS A 31 -8.35 9.35 -16.72
C LYS A 31 -8.06 10.14 -15.44
N GLN A 32 -8.76 11.27 -15.23
CA GLN A 32 -8.63 12.04 -14.01
C GLN A 32 -9.17 11.27 -12.79
N TYR A 33 -10.35 10.65 -12.88
CA TYR A 33 -10.94 9.87 -11.78
C TYR A 33 -10.11 8.65 -11.40
N GLN A 34 -9.47 8.00 -12.37
CA GLN A 34 -8.50 6.92 -12.12
C GLN A 34 -7.26 7.40 -11.35
N ARG A 35 -6.85 8.66 -11.51
CA ARG A 35 -5.69 9.24 -10.81
C ARG A 35 -6.05 9.84 -9.46
N ILE A 36 -7.19 10.52 -9.39
CA ILE A 36 -7.71 11.19 -8.20
C ILE A 36 -9.20 10.88 -8.16
N PRO A 37 -9.65 10.00 -7.25
CA PRO A 37 -11.05 9.62 -7.20
C PRO A 37 -11.95 10.84 -6.96
N ASN A 38 -13.14 10.84 -7.54
CA ASN A 38 -14.09 11.94 -7.39
C ASN A 38 -14.40 12.17 -5.90
N LYS A 39 -14.31 13.44 -5.44
CA LYS A 39 -14.49 13.80 -4.03
C LYS A 39 -15.85 13.39 -3.45
N GLU A 40 -16.89 13.41 -4.27
CA GLU A 40 -18.24 13.03 -3.84
C GLU A 40 -18.34 11.52 -3.60
N ILE A 41 -17.81 10.72 -4.53
CA ILE A 41 -17.70 9.26 -4.38
C ILE A 41 -16.85 8.92 -3.15
N LEU A 42 -15.70 9.58 -2.97
CA LEU A 42 -14.86 9.40 -1.80
C LEU A 42 -15.60 9.71 -0.51
N LYS A 43 -16.36 10.82 -0.46
CA LYS A 43 -17.11 11.21 0.73
C LYS A 43 -18.14 10.16 1.14
N ILE A 44 -18.83 9.57 0.17
CA ILE A 44 -19.81 8.51 0.39
C ILE A 44 -19.13 7.25 0.94
N LEU A 45 -18.07 6.78 0.28
CA LEU A 45 -17.35 5.57 0.70
C LEU A 45 -16.69 5.74 2.07
N LYS A 46 -16.27 6.97 2.39
CA LYS A 46 -15.57 7.31 3.63
C LYS A 46 -16.47 7.22 4.86
N VAL A 47 -17.80 7.14 4.71
CA VAL A 47 -18.73 6.98 5.84
C VAL A 47 -18.41 5.72 6.64
N SER A 48 -18.21 4.57 5.98
CA SER A 48 -17.87 3.31 6.67
C SER A 48 -16.49 3.37 7.32
N PHE A 49 -15.53 4.08 6.71
CA PHE A 49 -14.19 4.29 7.26
C PHE A 49 -14.19 5.24 8.47
N ASP A 50 -14.97 6.32 8.43
CA ASP A 50 -15.06 7.29 9.52
C ASP A 50 -15.72 6.70 10.78
N ALA A 51 -16.53 5.65 10.59
CA ALA A 51 -17.14 4.86 11.66
C ALA A 51 -16.23 3.76 12.25
N LEU A 52 -14.95 3.72 11.86
CA LEU A 52 -13.94 2.85 12.47
C LEU A 52 -13.25 3.53 13.65
N GLU A 53 -12.80 2.72 14.60
CA GLU A 53 -11.85 3.15 15.64
C GLU A 53 -10.45 3.36 15.06
N GLU A 54 -9.59 4.08 15.77
CA GLU A 54 -8.28 4.50 15.23
C GLU A 54 -7.35 3.33 14.85
N GLU A 55 -7.35 2.24 15.63
CA GLU A 55 -6.56 1.05 15.30
C GLU A 55 -7.13 0.31 14.09
N GLU A 56 -8.45 0.19 13.99
CA GLU A 56 -9.15 -0.39 12.83
C GLU A 56 -8.89 0.40 11.55
N LYS A 57 -8.88 1.75 11.62
CA LYS A 57 -8.47 2.61 10.50
C LYS A 57 -7.04 2.33 10.08
N SER A 58 -6.14 2.13 11.03
CA SER A 58 -4.74 1.83 10.74
C SER A 58 -4.58 0.46 10.05
N VAL A 59 -5.29 -0.57 10.53
CA VAL A 59 -5.31 -1.90 9.92
C VAL A 59 -5.89 -1.86 8.51
N PHE A 60 -7.01 -1.16 8.29
CA PHE A 60 -7.59 -0.97 6.97
C PHE A 60 -6.60 -0.35 5.98
N LEU A 61 -5.87 0.70 6.41
CA LEU A 61 -4.87 1.38 5.59
C LEU A 61 -3.65 0.48 5.29
N ASP A 62 -3.19 -0.33 6.25
CA ASP A 62 -2.12 -1.31 6.00
C ASP A 62 -2.53 -2.31 4.91
N ILE A 63 -3.76 -2.84 5.01
CA ILE A 63 -4.32 -3.78 4.04
C ILE A 63 -4.46 -3.14 2.65
N THR A 64 -5.08 -1.95 2.57
CA THR A 64 -5.30 -1.27 1.29
C THR A 64 -4.00 -0.87 0.60
N CYS A 65 -3.00 -0.42 1.35
CA CYS A 65 -1.76 0.03 0.77
C CYS A 65 -0.85 -1.12 0.33
N CYS A 66 -0.80 -2.22 1.10
CA CYS A 66 0.28 -3.20 0.95
C CYS A 66 -0.15 -4.66 0.94
N LEU A 67 -1.28 -5.03 1.55
CA LEU A 67 -1.61 -6.44 1.85
C LEU A 67 -2.80 -6.99 1.06
N LYS A 68 -3.31 -6.26 0.06
CA LYS A 68 -4.34 -6.79 -0.86
C LYS A 68 -3.85 -8.09 -1.50
N GLY A 69 -4.72 -9.10 -1.51
CA GLY A 69 -4.50 -10.37 -2.20
C GLY A 69 -3.73 -11.41 -1.38
N TYR A 70 -3.17 -11.07 -0.21
CA TYR A 70 -2.60 -12.08 0.70
C TYR A 70 -3.69 -12.99 1.28
N LYS A 71 -3.30 -14.19 1.71
CA LYS A 71 -4.21 -15.08 2.42
C LYS A 71 -4.58 -14.51 3.78
N CYS A 72 -5.75 -14.85 4.29
CA CYS A 72 -6.23 -14.37 5.59
C CYS A 72 -5.25 -14.67 6.72
N ARG A 73 -4.70 -15.89 6.75
CA ARG A 73 -3.69 -16.29 7.76
C ARG A 73 -2.40 -15.47 7.66
N GLU A 74 -1.91 -15.24 6.44
CA GLU A 74 -0.70 -14.43 6.22
C GLU A 74 -0.91 -12.98 6.69
N ILE A 75 -2.10 -12.40 6.46
CA ILE A 75 -2.44 -11.06 6.96
C ILE A 75 -2.52 -11.04 8.48
N GLU A 76 -3.09 -12.06 9.12
CA GLU A 76 -3.12 -12.17 10.58
C GLU A 76 -1.69 -12.19 11.16
N ASP A 77 -0.77 -12.97 10.58
CA ASP A 77 0.63 -13.06 11.02
C ASP A 77 1.42 -11.76 10.80
N ILE A 78 1.22 -11.13 9.62
CA ILE A 78 1.81 -9.82 9.29
C ILE A 78 1.32 -8.75 10.28
N LEU A 79 0.02 -8.64 10.49
CA LEU A 79 -0.55 -7.64 11.38
C LEU A 79 -0.16 -7.91 12.83
N HIS A 80 -0.08 -9.18 13.24
CA HIS A 80 0.45 -9.53 14.57
C HIS A 80 1.87 -9.00 14.76
N SER A 81 2.73 -9.18 13.76
CA SER A 81 4.13 -8.69 13.80
C SER A 81 4.23 -7.16 13.78
N LEU A 82 3.28 -6.46 13.13
CA LEU A 82 3.27 -5.01 13.05
C LEU A 82 2.75 -4.33 14.33
N TYR A 83 1.79 -4.94 15.00
CA TYR A 83 1.07 -4.36 16.14
C TYR A 83 1.36 -5.03 17.48
N ASP A 84 2.09 -6.15 17.49
CA ASP A 84 2.38 -6.96 18.68
C ASP A 84 1.11 -7.46 19.39
N ASN A 85 0.06 -7.75 18.63
CA ASN A 85 -1.25 -8.16 19.16
C ASN A 85 -2.08 -8.92 18.11
N CYS A 86 -3.07 -9.71 18.53
CA CYS A 86 -3.95 -10.43 17.61
C CYS A 86 -4.93 -9.48 16.92
N MET A 87 -4.88 -9.41 15.58
CA MET A 87 -5.67 -8.47 14.79
C MET A 87 -6.94 -9.07 14.18
N LYS A 88 -7.32 -10.29 14.59
CA LYS A 88 -8.49 -11.00 14.07
C LYS A 88 -9.82 -10.26 14.29
N TYR A 89 -9.99 -9.63 15.45
CA TYR A 89 -11.17 -8.80 15.74
C TYR A 89 -11.27 -7.62 14.75
N HIS A 90 -10.15 -6.90 14.55
CA HIS A 90 -10.07 -5.76 13.63
C HIS A 90 -10.40 -6.17 12.20
N ILE A 91 -9.86 -7.30 11.72
CA ILE A 91 -10.20 -7.85 10.39
C ILE A 91 -11.70 -8.15 10.30
N GLY A 92 -12.29 -8.74 11.34
CA GLY A 92 -13.74 -9.00 11.41
C GLY A 92 -14.58 -7.73 11.27
N VAL A 93 -14.22 -6.66 11.98
CA VAL A 93 -14.91 -5.35 11.88
C VAL A 93 -14.84 -4.78 10.46
N LEU A 94 -13.70 -4.93 9.77
CA LEU A 94 -13.56 -4.48 8.38
C LEU A 94 -14.45 -5.28 7.40
N VAL A 95 -14.63 -6.59 7.65
CA VAL A 95 -15.56 -7.44 6.90
C VAL A 95 -17.01 -7.02 7.16
N ASP A 96 -17.39 -6.85 8.43
CA ASP A 96 -18.76 -6.46 8.83
C ASP A 96 -19.17 -5.10 8.23
N LYS A 97 -18.21 -4.17 8.11
CA LYS A 97 -18.41 -2.85 7.48
C LYS A 97 -18.24 -2.86 5.96
N SER A 98 -18.06 -4.04 5.35
CA SER A 98 -17.87 -4.24 3.90
C SER A 98 -16.71 -3.43 3.30
N LEU A 99 -15.68 -3.14 4.11
CA LEU A 99 -14.47 -2.44 3.66
C LEU A 99 -13.45 -3.40 3.06
N ILE A 100 -13.49 -4.67 3.46
CA ILE A 100 -12.73 -5.77 2.84
C ILE A 100 -13.65 -6.96 2.61
N GLN A 101 -13.22 -7.88 1.75
CA GLN A 101 -13.91 -9.15 1.51
C GLN A 101 -12.90 -10.29 1.58
N ILE A 102 -13.39 -11.50 1.87
CA ILE A 102 -12.59 -12.73 1.85
C ILE A 102 -13.11 -13.58 0.70
N SER A 103 -12.28 -13.82 -0.30
CA SER A 103 -12.59 -14.66 -1.46
C SER A 103 -11.45 -15.65 -1.65
N ASP A 104 -11.76 -16.95 -1.73
CA ASP A 104 -10.77 -18.02 -1.89
C ASP A 104 -9.62 -17.93 -0.86
N ASP A 105 -9.98 -17.70 0.42
CA ASP A 105 -9.04 -17.49 1.55
C ASP A 105 -8.13 -16.26 1.42
N ARG A 106 -8.39 -15.37 0.45
CA ARG A 106 -7.61 -14.14 0.24
C ARG A 106 -8.42 -12.90 0.55
N VAL A 107 -7.76 -11.90 1.14
CA VAL A 107 -8.38 -10.60 1.37
C VAL A 107 -8.40 -9.81 0.07
N THR A 108 -9.59 -9.44 -0.37
CA THR A 108 -9.83 -8.60 -1.53
C THR A 108 -10.49 -7.30 -1.12
N LEU A 109 -10.36 -6.29 -1.97
CA LEU A 109 -11.05 -5.02 -1.80
C LEU A 109 -11.66 -4.61 -3.13
N HIS A 110 -12.79 -3.94 -3.03
CA HIS A 110 -13.39 -3.27 -4.16
C HIS A 110 -12.50 -2.09 -4.60
N ASP A 111 -12.30 -1.89 -5.91
CA ASP A 111 -11.37 -0.89 -6.46
C ASP A 111 -11.62 0.53 -5.90
N LEU A 112 -12.88 0.94 -5.77
CA LEU A 112 -13.20 2.25 -5.19
C LEU A 112 -12.84 2.36 -3.68
N ILE A 113 -12.96 1.28 -2.92
CA ILE A 113 -12.58 1.24 -1.49
C ILE A 113 -11.06 1.28 -1.37
N GLU A 114 -10.36 0.55 -2.23
CA GLU A 114 -8.90 0.58 -2.31
C GLU A 114 -8.39 1.99 -2.64
N ASN A 115 -8.95 2.60 -3.68
CA ASN A 115 -8.62 3.96 -4.10
C ASN A 115 -8.90 4.98 -2.98
N MET A 116 -9.99 4.80 -2.23
CA MET A 116 -10.31 5.63 -1.08
C MET A 116 -9.26 5.48 0.03
N GLY A 117 -8.91 4.27 0.43
CA GLY A 117 -7.91 4.03 1.49
C GLY A 117 -6.54 4.62 1.11
N LYS A 118 -6.10 4.37 -0.12
CA LYS A 118 -4.86 4.93 -0.68
C LYS A 118 -4.86 6.47 -0.70
N GLU A 119 -5.97 7.09 -1.08
CA GLU A 119 -6.09 8.56 -1.07
C GLU A 119 -6.10 9.12 0.36
N ILE A 120 -6.77 8.46 1.31
CA ILE A 120 -6.76 8.86 2.72
C ILE A 120 -5.33 8.84 3.27
N ASP A 121 -4.56 7.79 3.02
CA ASP A 121 -3.17 7.71 3.48
C ASP A 121 -2.29 8.76 2.81
N ARG A 122 -2.43 8.96 1.49
CA ARG A 122 -1.70 9.99 0.73
C ARG A 122 -1.93 11.41 1.27
N GLN A 123 -3.16 11.73 1.68
CA GLN A 123 -3.54 13.06 2.19
C GLN A 123 -2.97 13.36 3.59
N LYS A 124 -2.48 12.37 4.33
CA LYS A 124 -1.79 12.60 5.62
C LYS A 124 -0.47 13.36 5.46
N SER A 125 0.18 13.22 4.30
CA SER A 125 1.38 13.99 3.95
C SER A 125 1.41 14.21 2.43
N PRO A 126 0.67 15.21 1.92
CA PRO A 126 0.41 15.35 0.50
C PRO A 126 1.66 15.77 -0.29
N LYS A 127 2.53 16.59 0.30
CA LYS A 127 3.74 17.14 -0.33
C LYS A 127 5.02 16.39 0.03
N GLU A 128 5.05 15.75 1.19
CA GLU A 128 6.25 15.14 1.76
C GLU A 128 6.10 13.62 1.78
N THR A 129 6.40 12.99 0.66
CA THR A 129 6.27 11.54 0.49
C THR A 129 7.06 10.77 1.55
N GLY A 130 8.29 11.18 1.85
CA GLY A 130 9.14 10.53 2.86
C GLY A 130 8.62 10.60 4.30
N LYS A 131 7.57 11.40 4.58
CA LYS A 131 6.88 11.44 5.88
C LYS A 131 5.60 10.61 5.94
N ARG A 132 5.20 9.96 4.85
CA ARG A 132 4.03 9.08 4.86
C ARG A 132 4.34 7.80 5.61
N ARG A 133 3.40 7.36 6.45
CA ARG A 133 3.53 6.12 7.22
C ARG A 133 3.63 4.88 6.32
N ARG A 134 2.97 4.90 5.15
CA ARG A 134 2.95 3.81 4.17
C ARG A 134 3.39 4.35 2.82
N LEU A 135 4.35 3.68 2.20
CA LEU A 135 4.76 3.95 0.83
C LEU A 135 4.34 2.77 -0.04
N TRP A 136 3.41 3.02 -0.97
CA TRP A 136 2.82 1.99 -1.84
C TRP A 136 2.79 2.38 -3.31
N LEU A 137 3.10 3.65 -3.63
CA LEU A 137 3.13 4.13 -5.02
C LEU A 137 4.55 3.99 -5.56
N LEU A 138 4.73 3.13 -6.57
CA LEU A 138 6.03 2.79 -7.17
C LEU A 138 6.93 4.01 -7.43
N LYS A 139 6.40 5.03 -8.12
CA LYS A 139 7.16 6.24 -8.46
C LYS A 139 7.63 7.02 -7.23
N ASP A 140 6.76 7.12 -6.23
CA ASP A 140 7.02 7.82 -4.98
C ASP A 140 8.09 7.10 -4.16
N ILE A 141 8.02 5.76 -4.08
CA ILE A 141 9.02 4.95 -3.39
C ILE A 141 10.38 5.09 -4.07
N ILE A 142 10.45 4.93 -5.40
CA ILE A 142 11.71 5.06 -6.14
C ILE A 142 12.37 6.42 -5.89
N GLN A 143 11.58 7.50 -5.91
CA GLN A 143 12.10 8.83 -5.62
C GLN A 143 12.63 8.94 -4.18
N VAL A 144 11.87 8.45 -3.20
CA VAL A 144 12.28 8.44 -1.78
C VAL A 144 13.58 7.66 -1.57
N LEU A 145 13.72 6.50 -2.22
CA LEU A 145 14.90 5.65 -2.12
C LEU A 145 16.12 6.23 -2.85
N LYS A 146 15.93 6.93 -3.98
CA LYS A 146 17.03 7.61 -4.69
C LYS A 146 17.53 8.82 -3.91
N ASP A 147 16.62 9.63 -3.39
CA ASP A 147 16.95 10.88 -2.70
C ASP A 147 17.35 10.69 -1.23
N ASN A 148 17.20 9.47 -0.69
CA ASN A 148 17.36 9.18 0.74
C ASN A 148 16.51 10.13 1.61
N SER A 149 15.25 10.35 1.21
CA SER A 149 14.36 11.33 1.84
C SER A 149 13.32 10.73 2.79
N GLY A 150 13.34 9.41 3.00
CA GLY A 150 12.44 8.75 3.94
C GLY A 150 12.82 9.04 5.39
N THR A 151 11.82 9.25 6.23
CA THR A 151 12.01 9.63 7.63
C THR A 151 11.58 8.50 8.57
N SER A 152 11.75 8.72 9.88
CA SER A 152 11.24 7.83 10.92
C SER A 152 9.71 7.70 10.95
N GLU A 153 8.96 8.47 10.16
CA GLU A 153 7.51 8.29 10.04
C GLU A 153 7.14 7.06 9.20
N VAL A 154 8.02 6.66 8.26
CA VAL A 154 7.79 5.51 7.39
C VAL A 154 7.81 4.23 8.21
N LYS A 155 6.71 3.46 8.16
CA LYS A 155 6.58 2.16 8.83
C LYS A 155 6.45 0.99 7.87
N ILE A 156 5.91 1.21 6.67
CA ILE A 156 5.69 0.16 5.67
C ILE A 156 6.10 0.67 4.30
N ILE A 157 6.88 -0.14 3.58
CA ILE A 157 7.19 0.07 2.17
C ILE A 157 6.74 -1.17 1.40
N CYS A 158 5.84 -0.99 0.44
CA CYS A 158 5.43 -2.03 -0.49
C CYS A 158 5.72 -1.57 -1.92
N LEU A 159 6.75 -2.16 -2.50
CA LEU A 159 7.27 -1.87 -3.83
C LEU A 159 6.90 -3.03 -4.76
N ASP A 160 5.77 -2.90 -5.44
CA ASP A 160 5.28 -3.90 -6.39
C ASP A 160 5.47 -3.43 -7.83
N PHE A 161 6.29 -4.16 -8.59
CA PHE A 161 6.52 -3.88 -10.00
C PHE A 161 5.53 -4.64 -10.87
N PRO A 162 4.98 -4.00 -11.93
CA PRO A 162 4.17 -4.72 -12.90
C PRO A 162 5.00 -5.81 -13.57
N ILE A 163 4.41 -6.99 -13.72
CA ILE A 163 5.03 -8.10 -14.46
C ILE A 163 5.17 -7.66 -15.93
N SER A 164 6.40 -7.61 -16.42
CA SER A 164 6.77 -7.19 -17.76
C SER A 164 7.96 -8.02 -18.23
N ASP A 165 7.98 -8.36 -19.52
CA ASP A 165 9.10 -9.07 -20.15
C ASP A 165 10.41 -8.25 -20.13
N LYS A 166 10.28 -6.92 -19.97
CA LYS A 166 11.42 -6.00 -19.79
C LYS A 166 11.62 -5.73 -18.31
N GLN A 167 12.64 -6.35 -17.74
CA GLN A 167 13.10 -6.04 -16.39
C GLN A 167 14.09 -4.89 -16.43
N GLU A 168 13.71 -3.73 -15.89
CA GLU A 168 14.63 -2.63 -15.67
C GLU A 168 15.23 -2.73 -14.27
N THR A 169 16.55 -2.56 -14.18
CA THR A 169 17.24 -2.44 -12.89
C THR A 169 17.03 -1.03 -12.35
N ILE A 170 16.51 -0.91 -11.14
CA ILE A 170 16.25 0.37 -10.50
C ILE A 170 17.46 0.78 -9.65
N GLU A 171 18.09 1.87 -10.06
CA GLU A 171 19.11 2.53 -9.26
C GLU A 171 18.49 3.18 -8.02
N TRP A 172 19.13 2.99 -6.86
CA TRP A 172 18.71 3.57 -5.59
C TRP A 172 19.90 3.73 -4.64
N ASN A 173 19.72 4.49 -3.55
CA ASN A 173 20.75 4.68 -2.55
C ASN A 173 20.71 3.54 -1.52
N GLY A 174 21.75 2.70 -1.44
CA GLY A 174 21.82 1.58 -0.49
C GLY A 174 21.71 1.97 1.00
N ASN A 175 21.86 3.26 1.33
CA ASN A 175 21.64 3.79 2.68
C ASN A 175 20.23 4.34 2.91
N ALA A 176 19.29 4.21 1.96
CA ALA A 176 17.99 4.87 2.01
C ALA A 176 17.15 4.50 3.25
N PHE A 177 17.34 3.31 3.81
CA PHE A 177 16.61 2.87 4.99
C PHE A 177 17.21 3.36 6.32
N LYS A 178 18.37 4.01 6.30
CA LYS A 178 19.12 4.40 7.51
C LYS A 178 18.34 5.34 8.43
N GLU A 179 17.64 6.31 7.87
CA GLU A 179 16.85 7.29 8.64
C GLU A 179 15.42 6.80 8.94
N MET A 180 14.99 5.70 8.33
CA MET A 180 13.65 5.11 8.51
C MET A 180 13.61 4.18 9.72
N LYS A 181 13.97 4.71 10.89
CA LYS A 181 14.20 3.93 12.13
C LYS A 181 12.98 3.14 12.62
N ASN A 182 11.77 3.48 12.17
CA ASN A 182 10.52 2.81 12.56
C ASN A 182 9.95 1.91 11.45
N LEU A 183 10.69 1.65 10.38
CA LEU A 183 10.27 0.77 9.28
C LEU A 183 10.12 -0.66 9.80
N LYS A 184 8.89 -1.16 9.82
CA LYS A 184 8.56 -2.51 10.30
C LYS A 184 8.35 -3.53 9.18
N ALA A 185 7.96 -3.08 7.98
CA ALA A 185 7.75 -3.97 6.84
C ALA A 185 8.36 -3.42 5.56
N LEU A 186 9.14 -4.27 4.90
CA LEU A 186 9.71 -4.05 3.58
C LEU A 186 9.27 -5.19 2.66
N ILE A 187 8.43 -4.87 1.68
CA ILE A 187 7.89 -5.81 0.70
C ILE A 187 8.33 -5.33 -0.68
N ILE A 188 9.12 -6.11 -1.41
CA ILE A 188 9.64 -5.81 -2.73
C ILE A 188 9.35 -6.98 -3.65
N ARG A 189 8.49 -6.75 -4.65
CA ARG A 189 7.99 -7.78 -5.56
C ARG A 189 8.31 -7.44 -7.00
N ASN A 190 8.72 -8.44 -7.77
CA ASN A 190 8.90 -8.36 -9.22
C ASN A 190 9.93 -7.31 -9.71
N GLY A 191 10.68 -6.66 -8.80
CA GLY A 191 11.66 -5.63 -9.11
C GLY A 191 13.09 -6.11 -8.96
N ILE A 192 14.00 -5.55 -9.76
CA ILE A 192 15.45 -5.71 -9.56
C ILE A 192 16.00 -4.36 -9.12
N LEU A 193 16.52 -4.29 -7.90
CA LEU A 193 17.27 -3.13 -7.44
C LEU A 193 18.75 -3.28 -7.80
N SER A 194 19.43 -2.17 -8.11
CA SER A 194 20.83 -2.18 -8.57
C SER A 194 21.84 -2.72 -7.55
N GLN A 195 21.46 -2.74 -6.27
CA GLN A 195 22.28 -3.18 -5.15
C GLN A 195 21.40 -3.57 -3.96
N GLY A 196 21.97 -4.33 -3.02
CA GLY A 196 21.35 -4.60 -1.72
C GLY A 196 21.40 -3.40 -0.78
N PRO A 197 20.65 -3.43 0.33
CA PRO A 197 20.75 -2.41 1.37
C PRO A 197 22.12 -2.51 2.06
N ASN A 198 22.70 -1.38 2.43
CA ASN A 198 23.84 -1.33 3.35
C ASN A 198 23.39 -1.38 4.82
N TYR A 199 22.15 -0.95 5.08
CA TYR A 199 21.57 -0.89 6.41
C TYR A 199 20.09 -1.30 6.36
N LEU A 200 19.67 -2.06 7.37
CA LEU A 200 18.27 -2.36 7.65
C LEU A 200 17.99 -1.95 9.11
N PRO A 201 16.84 -1.31 9.38
CA PRO A 201 16.52 -0.83 10.72
C PRO A 201 16.13 -1.98 11.65
N GLU A 202 16.54 -1.91 12.91
CA GLU A 202 16.25 -2.92 13.95
C GLU A 202 14.75 -3.11 14.23
N SER A 203 13.91 -2.14 13.84
CA SER A 203 12.46 -2.21 13.96
C SER A 203 11.81 -3.08 12.88
N LEU A 204 12.56 -3.54 11.88
CA LEU A 204 12.05 -4.39 10.81
C LEU A 204 11.57 -5.73 11.39
N ARG A 205 10.37 -6.15 10.99
CA ARG A 205 9.71 -7.41 11.39
C ARG A 205 9.35 -8.28 10.20
N ILE A 206 9.11 -7.65 9.05
CA ILE A 206 8.68 -8.30 7.83
C ILE A 206 9.63 -7.90 6.70
N LEU A 207 10.24 -8.90 6.08
CA LEU A 207 11.09 -8.75 4.92
C LEU A 207 10.67 -9.76 3.86
N GLU A 208 9.94 -9.29 2.86
CA GLU A 208 9.60 -10.04 1.63
C GLU A 208 10.33 -9.34 0.49
N TRP A 209 11.33 -9.98 -0.11
CA TRP A 209 12.13 -9.36 -1.16
C TRP A 209 12.45 -10.38 -2.25
N HIS A 210 11.64 -10.35 -3.30
CA HIS A 210 11.82 -11.21 -4.47
C HIS A 210 12.99 -10.70 -5.30
N ARG A 211 13.80 -11.62 -5.85
CA ARG A 211 14.96 -11.36 -6.70
C ARG A 211 15.98 -10.46 -6.00
N HIS A 212 16.24 -10.76 -4.72
CA HIS A 212 17.16 -9.96 -3.94
C HIS A 212 18.56 -9.93 -4.61
N PRO A 213 19.15 -8.75 -4.84
CA PRO A 213 20.36 -8.62 -5.67
C PRO A 213 21.63 -9.20 -5.01
N SER A 214 21.57 -9.54 -3.73
CA SER A 214 22.66 -10.16 -2.96
C SER A 214 22.19 -11.49 -2.35
N HIS A 215 23.07 -12.45 -2.17
CA HIS A 215 22.72 -13.68 -1.45
C HIS A 215 22.65 -13.48 0.08
N CYS A 216 23.06 -12.31 0.58
CA CYS A 216 23.14 -12.01 2.01
C CYS A 216 22.53 -10.65 2.36
N LEU A 217 21.93 -10.58 3.55
CA LEU A 217 21.56 -9.33 4.24
C LEU A 217 22.82 -8.65 4.79
N PRO A 218 22.76 -7.36 5.19
CA PRO A 218 23.86 -6.69 5.86
C PRO A 218 24.36 -7.51 7.06
N SER A 219 25.69 -7.67 7.19
CA SER A 219 26.31 -8.50 8.24
C SER A 219 25.92 -8.07 9.66
N ASP A 220 25.67 -6.78 9.84
CA ASP A 220 25.43 -6.16 11.13
C ASP A 220 23.93 -6.14 11.49
N PHE A 221 23.07 -6.67 10.60
CA PHE A 221 21.63 -6.71 10.83
C PHE A 221 21.23 -7.96 11.62
N ASP A 222 20.66 -7.72 12.81
CA ASP A 222 20.12 -8.80 13.64
C ASP A 222 18.78 -9.30 13.08
N THR A 223 18.81 -10.52 12.55
CA THR A 223 17.63 -11.19 11.98
C THR A 223 16.69 -11.79 13.03
N THR A 224 17.05 -11.83 14.31
CA THR A 224 16.23 -12.46 15.37
C THR A 224 14.85 -11.82 15.52
N ASN A 225 14.72 -10.54 15.17
CA ASN A 225 13.46 -9.81 15.24
C ASN A 225 12.56 -9.98 13.99
N LEU A 226 13.03 -10.67 12.94
CA LEU A 226 12.20 -10.92 11.75
C LEU A 226 11.21 -12.05 12.03
N ALA A 227 9.92 -11.71 12.00
CA ALA A 227 8.84 -12.69 12.04
C ALA A 227 8.62 -13.35 10.67
N ILE A 228 8.82 -12.59 9.59
CA ILE A 228 8.69 -13.07 8.21
C ILE A 228 9.95 -12.68 7.44
N ARG A 229 10.59 -13.69 6.84
CA ARG A 229 11.74 -13.54 5.95
C ARG A 229 11.53 -14.40 4.71
N ASP A 230 11.27 -13.75 3.59
CA ASP A 230 11.16 -14.37 2.28
C ASP A 230 12.13 -13.67 1.31
N LEU A 231 13.12 -14.43 0.83
CA LEU A 231 14.18 -13.97 -0.07
C LEU A 231 14.25 -14.97 -1.23
N GLU A 232 13.46 -14.74 -2.27
CA GLU A 232 13.47 -15.51 -3.52
C GLU A 232 14.52 -15.00 -4.53
#